data_AF-A0A2V5RYS8-F1
#
_entry.id   AF-A0A2V5RYS8-F1
#
_cell.length_a   1.000
_cell.length_b   1.000
_cell.length_c   1.000
_cell.angle_alpha   90.00
_cell.angle_beta   90.00
_cell.angle_gamma   90.00
#
_symmetry.space_group_name_H-M   'P 1'
#
loop_
_entity.id
_entity.type
_entity.pdbx_description
1 polymer ?
#
loop_
_entity_poly.entity_id
_entity_poly.type
_entity_poly.pdbx_seq_one_letter_code
_entity_poly.pdbx_strand_id
1 'polypeptide(L)'
;MIFRFLQATFAICLAGGNLAAQSAPPRSPAQGSSGTPPQAAAKLPGVPAGSLSVTPPTEELVNSLGPADLQAAITLLKNNFADLDAITDTELNRAMVEGLLVRLPRGAMLLAAKENTPVAAPNAFYSELIAGQVAYVRLGSLNSANLQALDKSLSGFAVKKVNALILDLRASEATGDLAQAAEFAKRFCPRGKTIFNLRKPAGRQDRVFNSDRDPAFRGVIMVLADGDTAGTAEAIAAALRFHNKALVIGQPTAGRAADYSDFPLPNGKILRVAVAEMIAPDGRSLFPEGVKPDLPVEMSTVDKRQIFQLSGEKGMAQFVYETGRPHMNEAALLAGTNPEVEAAEAAQQRRGRAPEKQPPHDPVLQRALDVITSLEVYQKR
;
A
#
# COMPACT_ATOMS: atom_id res chain seq x y z
N MET A 1 6.02 -3.19 67.78
CA MET A 1 7.38 -2.76 68.18
C MET A 1 7.53 -1.29 67.78
N ILE A 2 8.09 -0.43 68.63
CA ILE A 2 7.94 1.05 68.57
C ILE A 2 9.30 1.74 68.37
N PHE A 3 9.40 2.72 67.46
CA PHE A 3 10.32 3.90 67.35
C PHE A 3 10.02 4.58 65.98
N ARG A 4 9.81 5.89 65.74
CA ARG A 4 9.72 7.16 66.52
C ARG A 4 10.99 8.04 66.64
N PHE A 5 10.84 9.31 66.21
CA PHE A 5 11.81 10.43 66.15
C PHE A 5 12.95 10.29 65.10
N LEU A 6 13.49 11.36 64.50
CA LEU A 6 13.57 12.79 64.91
C LEU A 6 13.48 13.77 63.69
N GLN A 7 13.01 15.00 63.87
CA GLN A 7 13.18 16.12 62.92
C GLN A 7 14.50 16.87 63.16
N ALA A 8 15.07 17.50 62.11
CA ALA A 8 15.95 18.66 62.27
C ALA A 8 15.84 19.60 61.07
N THR A 9 15.63 20.89 61.35
CA THR A 9 15.54 21.99 60.38
C THR A 9 16.87 22.74 60.35
N PHE A 10 17.31 23.25 59.20
CA PHE A 10 18.30 24.32 59.16
C PHE A 10 18.04 25.29 58.00
N ALA A 11 18.02 26.59 58.31
CA ALA A 11 17.86 27.67 57.35
C ALA A 11 18.68 28.88 57.84
N ILE A 12 19.58 29.40 57.01
CA ILE A 12 20.26 30.69 57.23
C ILE A 12 20.40 31.42 55.89
N CYS A 13 20.00 32.69 55.87
CA CYS A 13 20.16 33.63 54.76
C CYS A 13 21.34 34.58 55.00
N LEU A 14 21.87 35.20 53.94
CA LEU A 14 22.56 36.52 53.81
C LEU A 14 23.47 36.42 52.54
N ALA A 15 23.34 37.17 51.44
CA ALA A 15 22.99 38.56 51.11
C ALA A 15 24.19 39.55 51.02
N GLY A 16 24.39 40.12 49.83
CA GLY A 16 24.95 41.47 49.61
C GLY A 16 26.44 41.59 49.21
N GLY A 17 26.72 42.42 48.20
CA GLY A 17 28.09 42.91 47.93
C GLY A 17 28.39 43.34 46.48
N ASN A 18 28.08 44.59 46.10
CA ASN A 18 28.54 45.21 44.84
C ASN A 18 30.03 45.64 44.95
N LEU A 19 30.73 45.74 43.81
CA LEU A 19 31.71 46.81 43.59
C LEU A 19 31.94 47.10 42.09
N ALA A 20 32.44 48.30 41.76
CA ALA A 20 32.49 48.83 40.40
C ALA A 20 33.77 49.63 40.08
N ALA A 21 34.00 49.81 38.76
CA ALA A 21 34.55 51.00 38.08
C ALA A 21 36.06 51.14 37.74
N GLN A 22 36.29 51.97 36.68
CA GLN A 22 37.52 52.70 36.24
C GLN A 22 38.57 51.89 35.41
N SER A 23 38.84 52.12 34.11
CA SER A 23 39.41 53.28 33.32
C SER A 23 40.95 53.38 33.38
N ALA A 24 41.78 53.61 32.33
CA ALA A 24 41.74 54.59 31.21
C ALA A 24 42.80 54.28 30.05
N PRO A 25 43.00 55.11 28.98
CA PRO A 25 43.74 54.82 27.69
C PRO A 25 45.14 55.53 27.58
N PRO A 26 45.73 56.05 26.44
CA PRO A 26 45.51 55.97 24.95
C PRO A 26 46.80 55.90 24.03
N ARG A 27 46.67 55.93 22.67
CA ARG A 27 47.44 56.80 21.69
C ARG A 27 47.23 56.48 20.17
N SER A 28 47.52 57.47 19.32
CA SER A 28 47.64 57.48 17.81
C SER A 28 48.97 58.21 17.43
N PRO A 29 49.37 58.60 16.17
CA PRO A 29 48.71 58.56 14.82
C PRO A 29 49.62 58.31 13.55
N ALA A 30 49.06 58.54 12.33
CA ALA A 30 49.66 59.21 11.12
C ALA A 30 50.08 58.44 9.81
N GLN A 31 49.54 58.97 8.66
CA GLN A 31 50.05 59.04 7.25
C GLN A 31 50.37 57.74 6.44
N GLY A 32 50.19 57.62 5.10
CA GLY A 32 49.56 58.50 4.08
C GLY A 32 49.61 57.96 2.60
N SER A 33 48.67 58.40 1.75
CA SER A 33 48.63 58.47 0.26
C SER A 33 48.78 57.25 -0.72
N SER A 34 47.73 57.11 -1.57
CA SER A 34 47.72 56.83 -3.04
C SER A 34 47.85 55.41 -3.63
N GLY A 35 46.94 55.06 -4.56
CA GLY A 35 47.01 53.90 -5.47
C GLY A 35 45.67 53.14 -5.66
N THR A 36 44.97 53.33 -6.78
CA THR A 36 43.64 52.74 -7.09
C THR A 36 43.75 51.76 -8.30
N PRO A 37 42.75 50.89 -8.56
CA PRO A 37 42.38 49.64 -7.88
C PRO A 37 42.71 48.39 -8.75
N PRO A 38 42.44 47.14 -8.30
CA PRO A 38 41.15 46.52 -8.67
C PRO A 38 40.54 45.53 -7.63
N GLN A 39 39.24 45.26 -7.79
CA GLN A 39 38.48 44.06 -7.37
C GLN A 39 38.70 43.44 -5.97
N ALA A 40 37.72 43.63 -5.07
CA ALA A 40 37.17 42.59 -4.19
C ALA A 40 35.90 43.07 -3.47
N ALA A 41 34.72 42.58 -3.88
CA ALA A 41 33.47 42.85 -3.15
C ALA A 41 33.32 41.85 -1.99
N ALA A 42 33.77 42.25 -0.80
CA ALA A 42 33.69 41.42 0.39
C ALA A 42 32.33 41.58 1.11
N LYS A 43 31.64 40.45 1.30
CA LYS A 43 30.81 40.08 2.46
C LYS A 43 29.88 41.17 3.04
N LEU A 44 28.66 41.25 2.51
CA LEU A 44 27.52 41.84 3.23
C LEU A 44 27.20 41.03 4.51
N PRO A 45 26.65 41.65 5.58
CA PRO A 45 26.25 40.93 6.78
C PRO A 45 25.15 39.93 6.46
N GLY A 46 25.28 38.69 6.95
CA GLY A 46 24.23 37.69 6.80
C GLY A 46 22.99 38.11 7.55
N VAL A 47 21.91 38.42 6.82
CA VAL A 47 20.56 38.33 7.35
C VAL A 47 20.40 36.89 7.86
N PRO A 48 19.96 36.65 9.11
CA PRO A 48 19.64 35.30 9.54
C PRO A 48 18.57 34.78 8.58
N ALA A 49 18.88 33.73 7.83
CA ALA A 49 17.88 33.04 7.04
C ALA A 49 16.80 32.60 8.03
N GLY A 50 15.63 33.23 7.95
CA GLY A 50 14.52 32.95 8.86
C GLY A 50 14.23 31.47 8.77
N SER A 51 14.54 30.73 9.84
CA SER A 51 14.23 29.32 9.95
C SER A 51 12.74 29.19 9.71
N LEU A 52 12.35 28.58 8.59
CA LEU A 52 10.95 28.34 8.26
C LEU A 52 10.38 27.48 9.38
N SER A 53 9.67 28.12 10.30
CA SER A 53 8.99 27.47 11.42
C SER A 53 7.78 26.76 10.83
N VAL A 54 8.01 25.54 10.33
CA VAL A 54 6.96 24.64 9.92
C VAL A 54 6.14 24.31 11.17
N THR A 55 4.96 24.90 11.29
CA THR A 55 4.01 24.52 12.34
C THR A 55 3.70 23.03 12.18
N PRO A 56 3.95 22.18 13.19
CA PRO A 56 3.65 20.76 13.08
C PRO A 56 2.14 20.56 12.86
N PRO A 57 1.73 19.57 12.05
CA PRO A 57 0.33 19.26 11.85
C PRO A 57 -0.34 18.89 13.17
N THR A 58 -1.63 19.21 13.31
CA THR A 58 -2.42 18.97 14.54
C THR A 58 -2.34 17.54 15.04
N GLU A 59 -2.23 16.56 14.14
CA GLU A 59 -2.08 15.14 14.50
C GLU A 59 -0.76 14.87 15.25
N GLU A 60 0.35 15.47 14.84
CA GLU A 60 1.66 15.31 15.49
C GLU A 60 1.64 15.93 16.89
N LEU A 61 1.02 17.11 17.03
CA LEU A 61 0.79 17.74 18.33
C LEU A 61 -0.06 16.85 19.26
N VAL A 62 -1.16 16.29 18.76
CA VAL A 62 -2.02 15.37 19.55
C VAL A 62 -1.28 14.09 19.92
N ASN A 63 -0.46 13.53 19.03
CA ASN A 63 0.36 12.34 19.30
C ASN A 63 1.46 12.59 20.35
N SER A 64 1.83 13.84 20.62
CA SER A 64 2.82 14.21 21.65
C SER A 64 2.25 14.33 23.07
N LEU A 65 0.91 14.35 23.22
CA LEU A 65 0.24 14.55 24.51
C LEU A 65 0.21 13.25 25.34
N GLY A 66 0.56 13.35 26.62
CA GLY A 66 0.40 12.24 27.56
C GLY A 66 -1.08 12.03 27.97
N PRO A 67 -1.40 10.92 28.67
CA PRO A 67 -2.77 10.64 29.11
C PRO A 67 -3.38 11.74 29.98
N ALA A 68 -2.57 12.39 30.82
CA ALA A 68 -3.00 13.53 31.65
C ALA A 68 -3.27 14.78 30.80
N ASP A 69 -2.42 15.07 29.81
CA ASP A 69 -2.54 16.24 28.94
C ASP A 69 -3.74 16.12 27.99
N LEU A 70 -4.00 14.91 27.48
CA LEU A 70 -5.21 14.59 26.70
C LEU A 70 -6.48 14.85 27.52
N GLN A 71 -6.51 14.39 28.78
CA GLN A 71 -7.65 14.63 29.67
C GLN A 71 -7.81 16.13 29.99
N ALA A 72 -6.71 16.84 30.24
CA ALA A 72 -6.71 18.27 30.48
C ALA A 72 -7.19 19.06 29.25
N ALA A 73 -6.76 18.70 28.04
CA ALA A 73 -7.20 19.29 26.79
C ALA A 73 -8.71 19.10 26.57
N ILE A 74 -9.25 17.90 26.82
CA ILE A 74 -10.70 17.64 26.74
C ILE A 74 -11.47 18.51 27.75
N THR A 75 -10.99 18.62 28.99
CA THR A 75 -11.62 19.48 30.02
C THR A 75 -11.54 20.97 29.65
N LEU A 76 -10.42 21.44 29.11
CA LEU A 76 -10.27 22.82 28.64
C LEU A 76 -11.20 23.12 27.46
N LEU A 77 -11.33 22.21 26.50
CA LEU A 77 -12.27 22.36 25.38
C LEU A 77 -13.71 22.45 25.90
N LYS A 78 -14.15 21.51 26.74
CA LYS A 78 -15.51 21.50 27.33
C LYS A 78 -15.85 22.80 28.08
N ASN A 79 -14.89 23.40 28.77
CA ASN A 79 -15.13 24.55 29.63
C ASN A 79 -14.95 25.92 28.95
N ASN A 80 -14.25 25.98 27.81
CA ASN A 80 -13.84 27.25 27.17
C ASN A 80 -14.23 27.37 25.69
N PHE A 81 -14.82 26.36 25.07
CA PHE A 81 -15.33 26.49 23.70
C PHE A 81 -16.56 27.42 23.66
N ALA A 82 -16.68 28.20 22.59
CA ALA A 82 -17.67 29.28 22.50
C ALA A 82 -19.14 28.79 22.49
N ASP A 83 -19.36 27.55 22.06
CA ASP A 83 -20.64 26.85 22.12
C ASP A 83 -20.53 25.65 23.07
N LEU A 84 -20.95 25.84 24.31
CA LEU A 84 -20.83 24.82 25.35
C LEU A 84 -21.69 23.57 25.05
N ASP A 85 -22.74 23.69 24.25
CA ASP A 85 -23.61 22.59 23.86
C ASP A 85 -23.02 21.74 22.71
N ALA A 86 -21.98 22.22 22.01
CA ALA A 86 -21.31 21.47 20.95
C ALA A 86 -20.47 20.28 21.46
N ILE A 87 -19.96 20.33 22.70
CA ILE A 87 -19.02 19.32 23.25
C ILE A 87 -19.73 18.41 24.26
N THR A 88 -20.85 17.82 23.83
CA THR A 88 -21.55 16.78 24.59
C THR A 88 -20.72 15.49 24.69
N ASP A 89 -21.05 14.63 25.66
CA ASP A 89 -20.44 13.30 25.75
C ASP A 89 -20.76 12.43 24.51
N THR A 90 -21.89 12.65 23.83
CA THR A 90 -22.22 11.96 22.58
C THR A 90 -21.25 12.33 21.46
N GLU A 91 -20.96 13.62 21.29
CA GLU A 91 -20.05 14.09 20.24
C GLU A 91 -18.57 13.78 20.57
N LEU A 92 -18.19 13.79 21.85
CA LEU A 92 -16.88 13.28 22.28
C LEU A 92 -16.72 11.78 21.96
N ASN A 93 -17.75 10.96 22.24
CA ASN A 93 -17.74 9.54 21.88
C ASN A 93 -17.73 9.32 20.36
N ARG A 94 -18.43 10.17 19.58
CA ARG A 94 -18.40 10.13 18.12
C ARG A 94 -16.99 10.42 17.59
N ALA A 95 -16.38 11.53 18.04
CA ALA A 95 -15.02 11.90 17.67
C ALA A 95 -13.99 10.85 18.09
N MET A 96 -14.18 10.19 19.24
CA MET A 96 -13.34 9.06 19.66
C MET A 96 -13.47 7.87 18.70
N VAL A 97 -14.69 7.46 18.33
CA VAL A 97 -14.89 6.35 17.39
C VAL A 97 -14.35 6.68 16.00
N GLU A 98 -14.61 7.87 15.48
CA GLU A 98 -14.09 8.34 14.20
C GLU A 98 -12.54 8.39 14.21
N GLY A 99 -11.95 8.96 15.27
CA GLY A 99 -10.50 9.01 15.46
C GLY A 99 -9.85 7.62 15.59
N LEU A 100 -10.53 6.66 16.22
CA LEU A 100 -10.08 5.26 16.28
C LEU A 100 -10.18 4.57 14.92
N LEU A 101 -11.23 4.80 14.13
CA LEU A 101 -11.36 4.25 12.78
C LEU A 101 -10.31 4.83 11.82
N VAL A 102 -9.95 6.11 11.96
CA VAL A 102 -8.84 6.74 11.24
C VAL A 102 -7.49 6.16 11.66
N ARG A 103 -7.27 5.95 12.96
CA ARG A 103 -6.01 5.38 13.51
C ARG A 103 -5.87 3.86 13.35
N LEU A 104 -6.94 3.14 13.00
CA LEU A 104 -6.95 1.70 12.73
C LEU A 104 -7.27 1.39 11.26
N PRO A 105 -6.55 1.99 10.29
CA PRO A 105 -6.84 1.80 8.87
C PRO A 105 -6.71 0.32 8.52
N ARG A 106 -7.66 -0.19 7.72
CA ARG A 106 -7.76 -1.62 7.33
C ARG A 106 -8.11 -2.56 8.49
N GLY A 107 -7.89 -2.18 9.76
CA GLY A 107 -8.16 -3.00 10.94
C GLY A 107 -9.59 -2.91 11.48
N ALA A 108 -10.21 -1.74 11.43
CA ALA A 108 -11.61 -1.54 11.82
C ALA A 108 -12.37 -0.71 10.78
N MET A 109 -13.65 -1.02 10.59
CA MET A 109 -14.55 -0.25 9.72
C MET A 109 -16.01 -0.35 10.18
N LEU A 110 -16.76 0.73 10.02
CA LEU A 110 -18.20 0.76 10.25
C LEU A 110 -18.91 0.53 8.91
N LEU A 111 -19.72 -0.52 8.84
CA LEU A 111 -20.56 -0.85 7.70
C LEU A 111 -21.99 -0.38 7.98
N ALA A 112 -22.69 0.01 6.91
CA ALA A 112 -24.13 0.30 6.99
C ALA A 112 -24.90 -0.94 7.48
N ALA A 113 -26.13 -0.72 7.94
CA ALA A 113 -27.04 -1.84 8.18
C ALA A 113 -27.19 -2.65 6.89
N LYS A 114 -27.31 -3.98 7.02
CA LYS A 114 -27.41 -4.89 5.88
C LYS A 114 -28.77 -4.73 5.21
N GLU A 115 -28.89 -3.72 4.35
CA GLU A 115 -29.90 -3.69 3.30
C GLU A 115 -29.78 -4.97 2.47
N ASN A 116 -30.88 -5.39 1.85
CA ASN A 116 -30.89 -6.54 0.94
C ASN A 116 -30.24 -6.19 -0.41
N THR A 117 -29.00 -5.66 -0.37
CA THR A 117 -28.14 -5.58 -1.55
C THR A 117 -27.96 -7.00 -2.06
N PRO A 118 -28.33 -7.30 -3.33
CA PRO A 118 -28.09 -8.62 -3.89
C PRO A 118 -26.61 -8.95 -3.75
N VAL A 119 -26.29 -10.10 -3.16
CA VAL A 119 -24.91 -10.60 -3.17
C VAL A 119 -24.51 -10.74 -4.63
N ALA A 120 -23.56 -9.93 -5.08
CA ALA A 120 -23.10 -9.96 -6.46
C ALA A 120 -22.70 -11.39 -6.83
N ALA A 121 -23.07 -11.83 -8.03
CA ALA A 121 -22.81 -13.19 -8.48
C ALA A 121 -21.30 -13.50 -8.33
N PRO A 122 -20.92 -14.67 -7.77
CA PRO A 122 -19.52 -15.01 -7.58
C PRO A 122 -18.76 -14.90 -8.91
N ASN A 123 -17.61 -14.20 -8.89
CA ASN A 123 -16.78 -14.05 -10.08
C ASN A 123 -16.38 -15.44 -10.59
N ALA A 124 -16.66 -15.71 -11.86
CA ALA A 124 -16.31 -16.98 -12.47
C ALA A 124 -14.78 -17.14 -12.58
N PHE A 125 -14.30 -18.36 -12.39
CA PHE A 125 -12.95 -18.74 -12.79
C PHE A 125 -12.77 -18.54 -14.30
N TYR A 126 -11.60 -18.07 -14.72
CA TYR A 126 -11.26 -17.91 -16.13
C TYR A 126 -9.86 -18.43 -16.43
N SER A 127 -9.66 -19.06 -17.58
CA SER A 127 -8.33 -19.49 -18.03
C SER A 127 -8.22 -19.61 -19.54
N GLU A 128 -7.05 -19.27 -20.09
CA GLU A 128 -6.73 -19.42 -21.52
C GLU A 128 -5.24 -19.78 -21.71
N LEU A 129 -4.82 -19.94 -22.97
CA LEU A 129 -3.40 -20.02 -23.35
C LEU A 129 -3.02 -18.78 -24.14
N ILE A 130 -2.03 -18.04 -23.65
CA ILE A 130 -1.48 -16.85 -24.29
C ILE A 130 -0.09 -17.18 -24.86
N ALA A 131 0.29 -16.52 -25.96
CA ALA A 131 1.57 -16.76 -26.66
C ALA A 131 1.83 -18.24 -27.02
N GLY A 132 0.77 -19.04 -27.19
CA GLY A 132 0.82 -20.46 -27.55
C GLY A 132 1.27 -21.44 -26.46
N GLN A 133 2.03 -21.01 -25.45
CA GLN A 133 2.63 -21.89 -24.44
C GLN A 133 2.51 -21.43 -22.98
N VAL A 134 1.97 -20.23 -22.71
CA VAL A 134 1.79 -19.70 -21.35
C VAL A 134 0.34 -19.86 -20.90
N ALA A 135 0.09 -20.53 -19.78
CA ALA A 135 -1.23 -20.55 -19.17
C ALA A 135 -1.53 -19.21 -18.51
N TYR A 136 -2.70 -18.63 -18.78
CA TYR A 136 -3.23 -17.53 -18.01
C TYR A 136 -4.44 -18.03 -17.21
N VAL A 137 -4.48 -17.69 -15.92
CA VAL A 137 -5.52 -18.11 -14.98
C VAL A 137 -5.92 -16.92 -14.12
N ARG A 138 -7.22 -16.62 -14.04
CA ARG A 138 -7.77 -15.61 -13.13
C ARG A 138 -8.62 -16.31 -12.05
N LEU A 139 -8.36 -15.98 -10.79
CA LEU A 139 -8.86 -16.71 -9.62
C LEU A 139 -10.39 -16.89 -9.58
N GLY A 140 -11.12 -15.83 -9.94
CA GLY A 140 -12.55 -15.73 -9.63
C GLY A 140 -12.81 -15.65 -8.13
N SER A 141 -14.01 -16.01 -7.69
CA SER A 141 -14.31 -16.21 -6.26
C SER A 141 -13.78 -17.55 -5.77
N LEU A 142 -13.24 -17.61 -4.55
CA LEU A 142 -12.85 -18.86 -3.90
C LEU A 142 -14.08 -19.69 -3.54
N ASN A 143 -14.40 -20.68 -4.37
CA ASN A 143 -15.50 -21.64 -4.15
C ASN A 143 -15.21 -22.98 -4.85
N SER A 144 -15.93 -24.02 -4.46
CA SER A 144 -15.71 -25.39 -4.96
C SER A 144 -15.88 -25.54 -6.49
N ALA A 145 -16.75 -24.75 -7.13
CA ALA A 145 -16.97 -24.83 -8.57
C ALA A 145 -15.77 -24.25 -9.34
N ASN A 146 -15.24 -23.11 -8.90
CA ASN A 146 -14.04 -22.48 -9.45
C ASN A 146 -12.78 -23.33 -9.20
N LEU A 147 -12.67 -24.03 -8.06
CA LEU A 147 -11.59 -24.99 -7.83
C LEU A 147 -11.66 -26.21 -8.79
N GLN A 148 -12.86 -26.74 -9.06
CA GLN A 148 -13.02 -27.80 -10.05
C GLN A 148 -12.71 -27.33 -11.48
N ALA A 149 -12.99 -26.07 -11.81
CA ALA A 149 -12.61 -25.48 -13.08
C ALA A 149 -11.08 -25.34 -13.20
N LEU A 150 -10.40 -24.88 -12.14
CA LEU A 150 -8.93 -24.86 -12.04
C LEU A 150 -8.33 -26.26 -12.27
N ASP A 151 -8.82 -27.29 -11.56
CA ASP A 151 -8.27 -28.64 -11.67
C ASP A 151 -8.39 -29.21 -13.10
N LYS A 152 -9.50 -28.92 -13.79
CA LYS A 152 -9.68 -29.24 -15.22
C LYS A 152 -8.68 -28.49 -16.11
N SER A 153 -8.50 -27.19 -15.88
CA SER A 153 -7.55 -26.36 -16.65
C SER A 153 -6.11 -26.81 -16.46
N LEU A 154 -5.66 -27.04 -15.21
CA LEU A 154 -4.34 -27.57 -14.91
C LEU A 154 -4.09 -28.94 -15.57
N SER A 155 -5.09 -29.82 -15.59
CA SER A 155 -5.02 -31.10 -16.30
C SER A 155 -4.83 -30.91 -17.81
N GLY A 156 -5.57 -29.98 -18.41
CA GLY A 156 -5.41 -29.61 -19.83
C GLY A 156 -4.05 -28.97 -20.15
N PHE A 157 -3.49 -28.19 -19.23
CA PHE A 157 -2.17 -27.59 -19.35
C PHE A 157 -1.05 -28.63 -19.27
N ALA A 158 -1.20 -29.64 -18.42
CA ALA A 158 -0.26 -30.77 -18.34
C ALA A 158 -0.19 -31.56 -19.65
N VAL A 159 -1.34 -31.87 -20.27
CA VAL A 159 -1.40 -32.54 -21.59
C VAL A 159 -0.70 -31.70 -22.68
N LYS A 160 -0.86 -30.38 -22.63
CA LYS A 160 -0.23 -29.44 -23.57
C LYS A 160 1.22 -29.06 -23.23
N LYS A 161 1.81 -29.64 -22.17
CA LYS A 161 3.18 -29.40 -21.69
C LYS A 161 3.48 -27.92 -21.41
N VAL A 162 2.51 -27.22 -20.82
CA VAL A 162 2.66 -25.81 -20.43
C VAL A 162 3.68 -25.70 -19.29
N ASN A 163 4.73 -24.90 -19.49
CA ASN A 163 5.83 -24.75 -18.54
C ASN A 163 5.78 -23.42 -17.74
N ALA A 164 4.89 -22.50 -18.11
CA ALA A 164 4.72 -21.22 -17.43
C ALA A 164 3.23 -20.89 -17.21
N LEU A 165 2.91 -20.30 -16.06
CA LEU A 165 1.56 -19.93 -15.66
C LEU A 165 1.55 -18.51 -15.05
N ILE A 166 0.68 -17.66 -15.56
CA ILE A 166 0.38 -16.34 -15.03
C ILE A 166 -0.92 -16.46 -14.23
N LEU A 167 -0.84 -16.23 -12.92
CA LEU A 167 -1.99 -16.19 -12.01
C LEU A 167 -2.38 -14.73 -11.77
N ASP A 168 -3.53 -14.33 -12.29
CA ASP A 168 -4.10 -13.02 -12.06
C ASP A 168 -4.96 -12.98 -10.81
N LEU A 169 -4.49 -12.22 -9.81
CA LEU A 169 -5.17 -11.92 -8.54
C LEU A 169 -5.68 -10.47 -8.48
N ARG A 170 -5.57 -9.70 -9.56
CA ARG A 170 -6.10 -8.33 -9.66
C ARG A 170 -7.62 -8.33 -9.54
N ALA A 171 -8.18 -7.30 -8.89
CA ALA A 171 -9.61 -7.23 -8.57
C ALA A 171 -10.14 -8.48 -7.82
N SER A 172 -9.31 -9.11 -6.99
CA SER A 172 -9.71 -10.19 -6.08
C SER A 172 -9.96 -9.64 -4.68
N GLU A 173 -11.20 -9.17 -4.46
CA GLU A 173 -11.64 -8.61 -3.19
C GLU A 173 -11.55 -9.61 -2.02
N ALA A 174 -11.63 -9.08 -0.80
CA ALA A 174 -11.39 -9.80 0.45
C ALA A 174 -12.35 -10.99 0.65
N THR A 175 -11.92 -12.17 0.20
CA THR A 175 -12.65 -13.42 0.35
C THR A 175 -12.24 -14.10 1.65
N GLY A 176 -13.17 -14.15 2.61
CA GLY A 176 -12.96 -14.74 3.94
C GLY A 176 -12.90 -16.26 3.98
N ASP A 177 -12.98 -16.96 2.84
CA ASP A 177 -12.90 -18.43 2.81
C ASP A 177 -11.45 -18.92 2.84
N LEU A 178 -10.90 -18.89 4.04
CA LEU A 178 -9.56 -19.37 4.39
C LEU A 178 -9.34 -20.85 3.99
N ALA A 179 -10.40 -21.67 4.01
CA ALA A 179 -10.30 -23.09 3.66
C ALA A 179 -10.18 -23.27 2.15
N GLN A 180 -11.01 -22.59 1.36
CA GLN A 180 -10.93 -22.58 -0.09
C GLN A 180 -9.63 -21.91 -0.59
N ALA A 181 -9.12 -20.90 0.12
CA ALA A 181 -7.82 -20.28 -0.19
C ALA A 181 -6.66 -21.27 -0.02
N ALA A 182 -6.64 -22.01 1.10
CA ALA A 182 -5.65 -23.05 1.34
C ALA A 182 -5.79 -24.19 0.31
N GLU A 183 -7.02 -24.60 -0.04
CA GLU A 183 -7.25 -25.55 -1.13
C GLU A 183 -6.74 -25.04 -2.48
N PHE A 184 -7.01 -23.79 -2.86
CA PHE A 184 -6.47 -23.20 -4.07
C PHE A 184 -4.93 -23.31 -4.11
N ALA A 185 -4.26 -22.83 -3.05
CA ALA A 185 -2.81 -22.80 -2.98
C ALA A 185 -2.15 -24.19 -2.97
N LYS A 186 -2.84 -25.25 -2.50
CA LYS A 186 -2.38 -26.65 -2.58
C LYS A 186 -2.10 -27.14 -4.01
N ARG A 187 -2.65 -26.50 -5.04
CA ARG A 187 -2.34 -26.83 -6.45
C ARG A 187 -0.91 -26.46 -6.85
N PHE A 188 -0.24 -25.60 -6.07
CA PHE A 188 1.06 -25.01 -6.39
C PHE A 188 2.10 -25.17 -5.27
N CYS A 189 1.67 -25.17 -4.00
CA CYS A 189 2.55 -25.24 -2.84
C CYS A 189 3.02 -26.69 -2.55
N PRO A 190 4.31 -26.92 -2.25
CA PRO A 190 4.84 -28.27 -1.95
C PRO A 190 4.20 -28.93 -0.73
N ARG A 191 4.08 -30.26 -0.79
CA ARG A 191 3.51 -31.07 0.29
C ARG A 191 4.22 -30.85 1.63
N GLY A 192 3.44 -30.75 2.71
CA GLY A 192 3.94 -30.56 4.08
C GLY A 192 4.41 -29.14 4.40
N LYS A 193 4.28 -28.17 3.48
CA LYS A 193 4.66 -26.78 3.71
C LYS A 193 3.47 -25.92 4.14
N THR A 194 3.73 -24.97 5.03
CA THR A 194 2.77 -23.93 5.42
C THR A 194 2.47 -22.98 4.27
N ILE A 195 1.19 -22.70 4.05
CA ILE A 195 0.68 -21.75 3.05
C ILE A 195 0.49 -20.39 3.71
N PHE A 196 -0.17 -20.35 4.87
CA PHE A 196 -0.25 -19.18 5.76
C PHE A 196 -0.64 -19.62 7.18
N ASN A 197 -0.46 -18.75 8.15
CA ASN A 197 -0.94 -18.91 9.53
C ASN A 197 -1.86 -17.74 9.89
N LEU A 198 -2.88 -17.98 10.72
CA LEU A 198 -3.63 -16.92 11.39
C LEU A 198 -3.08 -16.71 12.79
N ARG A 199 -2.37 -15.59 12.98
CA ARG A 199 -1.87 -15.17 14.29
C ARG A 199 -2.93 -14.39 15.04
N LYS A 200 -3.31 -14.87 16.22
CA LYS A 200 -4.30 -14.19 17.08
C LYS A 200 -3.61 -13.37 18.19
N PRO A 201 -4.30 -12.35 18.74
CA PRO A 201 -3.87 -11.71 19.99
C PRO A 201 -3.66 -12.74 21.11
N ALA A 202 -2.72 -12.43 22.02
CA ALA A 202 -2.17 -13.37 22.99
C ALA A 202 -3.23 -14.18 23.77
N GLY A 203 -2.93 -15.46 24.02
CA GLY A 203 -3.79 -16.39 24.76
C GLY A 203 -4.80 -17.17 23.91
N ARG A 204 -4.85 -16.96 22.59
CA ARG A 204 -5.64 -17.78 21.65
C ARG A 204 -4.73 -18.65 20.80
N GLN A 205 -5.23 -19.82 20.38
CA GLN A 205 -4.50 -20.70 19.47
C GLN A 205 -4.50 -20.12 18.04
N ASP A 206 -3.30 -20.03 17.47
CA ASP A 206 -3.06 -19.79 16.06
C ASP A 206 -3.62 -20.92 15.18
N ARG A 207 -3.93 -20.60 13.92
CA ARG A 207 -4.44 -21.58 12.95
C ARG A 207 -3.57 -21.64 11.71
N VAL A 208 -2.76 -22.69 11.62
CA VAL A 208 -1.85 -22.95 10.51
C VAL A 208 -2.58 -23.68 9.37
N PHE A 209 -2.39 -23.22 8.14
CA PHE A 209 -2.90 -23.85 6.92
C PHE A 209 -1.73 -24.42 6.11
N ASN A 210 -1.69 -25.75 5.97
CA ASN A 210 -0.61 -26.47 5.29
C ASN A 210 -1.07 -27.10 3.97
N SER A 211 -0.13 -27.31 3.05
CA SER A 211 -0.34 -28.17 1.89
C SER A 211 -0.24 -29.64 2.29
N ASP A 212 -1.24 -30.46 1.96
CA ASP A 212 -1.33 -31.88 2.32
C ASP A 212 -0.98 -32.83 1.17
N ARG A 213 -0.87 -32.30 -0.04
CA ARG A 213 -0.69 -33.02 -1.31
C ARG A 213 0.45 -32.45 -2.14
N ASP A 214 0.84 -33.21 -3.16
CA ASP A 214 1.78 -32.75 -4.16
C ASP A 214 1.18 -31.70 -5.09
N PRO A 215 1.94 -30.69 -5.54
CA PRO A 215 1.44 -29.64 -6.41
C PRO A 215 1.07 -30.20 -7.79
N ALA A 216 -0.06 -29.75 -8.31
CA ALA A 216 -0.57 -30.07 -9.64
C ALA A 216 0.21 -29.33 -10.74
N PHE A 217 0.73 -28.13 -10.45
CA PHE A 217 1.59 -27.37 -11.36
C PHE A 217 2.97 -27.12 -10.74
N ARG A 218 4.03 -27.35 -11.52
CA ARG A 218 5.45 -27.22 -11.10
C ARG A 218 6.29 -26.31 -12.01
N GLY A 219 5.68 -25.66 -13.00
CA GLY A 219 6.35 -24.74 -13.92
C GLY A 219 6.66 -23.37 -13.29
N VAL A 220 7.14 -22.45 -14.11
CA VAL A 220 7.34 -21.04 -13.73
C VAL A 220 5.99 -20.41 -13.41
N ILE A 221 5.88 -19.69 -12.29
CA ILE A 221 4.65 -18.96 -11.92
C ILE A 221 4.97 -17.47 -11.87
N MET A 222 4.10 -16.65 -12.48
CA MET A 222 4.05 -15.20 -12.25
C MET A 222 2.71 -14.86 -11.60
N VAL A 223 2.68 -13.90 -10.69
CA VAL A 223 1.47 -13.45 -10.01
C VAL A 223 1.19 -11.99 -10.38
N LEU A 224 0.02 -11.70 -10.93
CA LEU A 224 -0.42 -10.32 -11.14
C LEU A 224 -1.22 -9.86 -9.93
N ALA A 225 -0.90 -8.68 -9.39
CA ALA A 225 -1.56 -8.14 -8.21
C ALA A 225 -1.74 -6.62 -8.30
N ASP A 226 -2.75 -6.11 -7.60
CA ASP A 226 -3.04 -4.69 -7.52
C ASP A 226 -3.63 -4.28 -6.17
N GLY A 227 -3.95 -2.99 -6.01
CA GLY A 227 -4.56 -2.44 -4.79
C GLY A 227 -5.95 -2.99 -4.45
N ASP A 228 -6.61 -3.74 -5.37
CA ASP A 228 -7.86 -4.44 -5.11
C ASP A 228 -7.63 -5.91 -4.70
N THR A 229 -6.42 -6.48 -4.90
CA THR A 229 -6.01 -7.79 -4.36
C THR A 229 -5.99 -7.71 -2.83
N ALA A 230 -6.90 -8.44 -2.18
CA ALA A 230 -7.14 -8.32 -0.74
C ALA A 230 -7.35 -9.67 -0.02
N GLY A 231 -7.00 -9.71 1.27
CA GLY A 231 -7.35 -10.84 2.14
C GLY A 231 -6.58 -12.11 1.79
N THR A 232 -7.31 -13.21 1.58
CA THR A 232 -6.71 -14.50 1.22
C THR A 232 -5.97 -14.50 -0.12
N ALA A 233 -6.31 -13.61 -1.05
CA ALA A 233 -5.55 -13.45 -2.30
C ALA A 233 -4.12 -12.94 -2.03
N GLU A 234 -3.93 -12.08 -1.02
CA GLU A 234 -2.60 -11.62 -0.59
C GLU A 234 -1.80 -12.77 0.04
N ALA A 235 -2.46 -13.65 0.80
CA ALA A 235 -1.85 -14.85 1.36
C ALA A 235 -1.43 -15.86 0.28
N ILE A 236 -2.26 -16.06 -0.76
CA ILE A 236 -1.91 -16.87 -1.94
C ILE A 236 -0.69 -16.26 -2.66
N ALA A 237 -0.68 -14.95 -2.94
CA ALA A 237 0.45 -14.27 -3.57
C ALA A 237 1.75 -14.46 -2.78
N ALA A 238 1.70 -14.27 -1.46
CA ALA A 238 2.86 -14.43 -0.58
C ALA A 238 3.35 -15.90 -0.52
N ALA A 239 2.45 -16.87 -0.46
CA ALA A 239 2.81 -18.29 -0.45
C ALA A 239 3.49 -18.72 -1.76
N LEU A 240 2.99 -18.28 -2.91
CA LEU A 240 3.58 -18.56 -4.23
C LEU A 240 4.93 -17.86 -4.41
N ARG A 241 5.05 -16.61 -3.98
CA ARG A 241 6.32 -15.87 -3.99
C ARG A 241 7.40 -16.60 -3.19
N PHE A 242 7.05 -17.15 -2.03
CA PHE A 242 7.97 -17.89 -1.17
C PHE A 242 8.31 -19.30 -1.70
N HIS A 243 7.30 -20.14 -1.97
CA HIS A 243 7.53 -21.56 -2.31
C HIS A 243 7.90 -21.80 -3.77
N ASN A 244 7.31 -21.04 -4.69
CA ASN A 244 7.46 -21.23 -6.13
C ASN A 244 8.42 -20.22 -6.77
N LYS A 245 9.01 -19.30 -5.96
CA LYS A 245 9.79 -18.15 -6.43
C LYS A 245 9.03 -17.28 -7.45
N ALA A 246 7.70 -17.23 -7.31
CA ALA A 246 6.85 -16.50 -8.24
C ALA A 246 7.08 -14.99 -8.09
N LEU A 247 7.29 -14.28 -9.21
CA LEU A 247 7.40 -12.82 -9.17
C LEU A 247 6.00 -12.21 -9.08
N VAL A 248 5.81 -11.27 -8.16
CA VAL A 248 4.60 -10.47 -8.05
C VAL A 248 4.76 -9.20 -8.90
N ILE A 249 3.86 -8.99 -9.86
CA ILE A 249 3.94 -7.94 -10.89
C ILE A 249 2.67 -7.08 -10.81
N GLY A 250 2.82 -5.76 -10.89
CA GLY A 250 1.72 -4.80 -10.81
C GLY A 250 1.88 -3.80 -9.66
N GLN A 251 0.85 -3.59 -8.86
CA GLN A 251 0.82 -2.59 -7.78
C GLN A 251 0.84 -3.27 -6.39
N PRO A 252 1.18 -2.54 -5.31
CA PRO A 252 1.05 -3.05 -3.93
C PRO A 252 -0.39 -3.47 -3.60
N THR A 253 -0.53 -4.56 -2.85
CA THR A 253 -1.85 -5.10 -2.48
C THR A 253 -2.56 -4.30 -1.39
N ALA A 254 -3.84 -4.61 -1.14
CA ALA A 254 -4.71 -3.84 -0.26
C ALA A 254 -4.27 -3.76 1.21
N GLY A 255 -3.46 -4.72 1.70
CA GLY A 255 -3.05 -4.82 3.10
C GLY A 255 -4.20 -5.20 4.05
N ARG A 256 -5.16 -5.99 3.56
CA ARG A 256 -6.36 -6.44 4.29
C ARG A 256 -6.32 -7.95 4.58
N ALA A 257 -5.12 -8.51 4.67
CA ALA A 257 -4.85 -9.90 4.96
C ALA A 257 -5.05 -10.22 6.45
N ALA A 258 -6.30 -10.16 6.91
CA ALA A 258 -6.72 -10.44 8.28
C ALA A 258 -8.01 -11.27 8.30
N ASP A 259 -8.23 -12.00 9.40
CA ASP A 259 -9.51 -12.61 9.73
C ASP A 259 -10.40 -11.54 10.38
N TYR A 260 -11.60 -11.32 9.85
CA TYR A 260 -12.50 -10.25 10.28
C TYR A 260 -13.74 -10.81 10.98
N SER A 261 -14.15 -10.19 12.08
CA SER A 261 -15.41 -10.46 12.76
C SER A 261 -16.36 -9.26 12.65
N ASP A 262 -17.63 -9.56 12.39
CA ASP A 262 -18.72 -8.59 12.28
C ASP A 262 -19.48 -8.51 13.61
N PHE A 263 -19.43 -7.35 14.25
CA PHE A 263 -20.12 -7.06 15.51
C PHE A 263 -21.35 -6.18 15.23
N PRO A 264 -22.58 -6.71 15.33
CA PRO A 264 -23.79 -5.92 15.10
C PRO A 264 -23.99 -4.89 16.22
N LEU A 265 -24.36 -3.68 15.84
CA LEU A 265 -24.68 -2.58 16.75
C LEU A 265 -26.20 -2.45 16.96
N PRO A 266 -26.68 -1.86 18.07
CA PRO A 266 -28.11 -1.74 18.37
C PRO A 266 -28.94 -0.99 17.31
N ASN A 267 -28.31 -0.15 16.49
CA ASN A 267 -28.94 0.57 15.39
C ASN A 267 -28.91 -0.18 14.04
N GLY A 268 -28.57 -1.47 14.04
CA GLY A 268 -28.50 -2.33 12.85
C GLY A 268 -27.22 -2.21 12.03
N LYS A 269 -26.35 -1.22 12.28
CA LYS A 269 -25.02 -1.10 11.65
C LYS A 269 -24.10 -2.22 12.12
N ILE A 270 -23.00 -2.46 11.40
CA ILE A 270 -22.02 -3.51 11.75
C ILE A 270 -20.65 -2.87 11.93
N LEU A 271 -20.02 -3.10 13.08
CA LEU A 271 -18.60 -2.81 13.30
C LEU A 271 -17.80 -4.05 12.88
N ARG A 272 -17.05 -3.96 11.78
CA ARG A 272 -16.15 -5.02 11.32
C ARG A 272 -14.74 -4.78 11.85
N VAL A 273 -14.16 -5.78 12.51
CA VAL A 273 -12.83 -5.68 13.16
C VAL A 273 -11.95 -6.88 12.80
N ALA A 274 -10.68 -6.62 12.49
CA ALA A 274 -9.64 -7.64 12.33
C ALA A 274 -9.33 -8.30 13.68
N VAL A 275 -9.55 -9.61 13.79
CA VAL A 275 -9.37 -10.41 15.02
C VAL A 275 -8.18 -11.37 14.96
N ALA A 276 -7.59 -11.56 13.77
CA ALA A 276 -6.33 -12.29 13.56
C ALA A 276 -5.62 -11.75 12.32
N GLU A 277 -4.29 -11.78 12.31
CA GLU A 277 -3.46 -11.37 11.17
C GLU A 277 -3.07 -12.61 10.32
N MET A 278 -3.06 -12.49 9.00
CA MET A 278 -2.47 -13.51 8.13
C MET A 278 -0.95 -13.34 8.09
N ILE A 279 -0.23 -14.38 8.48
CA ILE A 279 1.22 -14.47 8.46
C ILE A 279 1.63 -15.37 7.28
N ALA A 280 2.52 -14.87 6.43
CA ALA A 280 3.07 -15.60 5.29
C ALA A 280 4.09 -16.67 5.72
N PRO A 281 4.47 -17.62 4.84
CA PRO A 281 5.42 -18.69 5.17
C PRO A 281 6.83 -18.23 5.57
N ASP A 282 7.20 -16.99 5.23
CA ASP A 282 8.42 -16.30 5.63
C ASP A 282 8.35 -15.75 7.09
N GLY A 283 7.21 -15.88 7.76
CA GLY A 283 6.96 -15.33 9.10
C GLY A 283 6.55 -13.86 9.12
N ARG A 284 6.44 -13.20 7.96
CA ARG A 284 6.06 -11.79 7.85
C ARG A 284 4.54 -11.62 7.96
N SER A 285 4.10 -10.58 8.65
CA SER A 285 2.68 -10.20 8.63
C SER A 285 2.30 -9.60 7.28
N LEU A 286 1.16 -10.02 6.75
CA LEU A 286 0.55 -9.42 5.56
C LEU A 286 -0.42 -8.28 5.92
N PHE A 287 -0.70 -8.09 7.21
CA PHE A 287 -1.49 -6.99 7.72
C PHE A 287 -0.59 -6.03 8.55
N PRO A 288 -0.71 -4.69 8.41
CA PRO A 288 -1.53 -3.95 7.45
C PRO A 288 -0.81 -3.66 6.11
N GLU A 289 0.43 -4.11 5.90
CA GLU A 289 1.26 -3.70 4.75
C GLU A 289 0.93 -4.38 3.42
N GLY A 290 0.42 -5.62 3.44
CA GLY A 290 0.19 -6.44 2.24
C GLY A 290 1.47 -7.04 1.63
N VAL A 291 1.42 -7.20 0.30
CA VAL A 291 2.49 -7.72 -0.55
C VAL A 291 2.95 -6.60 -1.48
N LYS A 292 4.22 -6.23 -1.36
CA LYS A 292 4.89 -5.32 -2.30
C LYS A 292 5.28 -6.11 -3.56
N PRO A 293 5.03 -5.60 -4.78
CA PRO A 293 5.41 -6.27 -6.02
C PRO A 293 6.93 -6.38 -6.13
N ASP A 294 7.42 -7.46 -6.74
CA ASP A 294 8.82 -7.62 -7.15
C ASP A 294 9.13 -6.75 -8.38
N LEU A 295 8.12 -6.55 -9.25
CA LEU A 295 8.22 -5.72 -10.45
C LEU A 295 7.03 -4.74 -10.51
N PRO A 296 7.21 -3.49 -10.06
CA PRO A 296 6.13 -2.51 -10.07
C PRO A 296 5.74 -2.12 -11.49
N VAL A 297 4.44 -2.19 -11.78
CA VAL A 297 3.84 -1.76 -13.06
C VAL A 297 2.51 -1.08 -12.75
N GLU A 298 2.41 0.20 -13.09
CA GLU A 298 1.20 0.98 -12.90
C GLU A 298 0.15 0.69 -13.97
N MET A 299 -1.12 0.66 -13.56
CA MET A 299 -2.27 0.47 -14.44
C MET A 299 -3.44 1.30 -13.93
N SER A 300 -4.15 2.01 -14.81
CA SER A 300 -5.32 2.77 -14.38
C SER A 300 -6.50 1.85 -14.06
N THR A 301 -7.24 2.17 -13.01
CA THR A 301 -8.46 1.42 -12.63
C THR A 301 -9.52 1.45 -13.73
N VAL A 302 -9.54 2.49 -14.57
CA VAL A 302 -10.47 2.62 -15.70
C VAL A 302 -10.11 1.62 -16.79
N ASP A 303 -8.85 1.57 -17.20
CA ASP A 303 -8.39 0.65 -18.25
C ASP A 303 -8.49 -0.80 -17.78
N LYS A 304 -8.14 -1.08 -16.52
CA LYS A 304 -8.32 -2.41 -15.89
C LYS A 304 -9.77 -2.88 -15.97
N ARG A 305 -10.73 -2.03 -15.59
CA ARG A 305 -12.18 -2.36 -15.68
C ARG A 305 -12.61 -2.57 -17.14
N GLN A 306 -12.16 -1.70 -18.06
CA GLN A 306 -12.48 -1.83 -19.49
C GLN A 306 -11.93 -3.15 -20.07
N ILE A 307 -10.70 -3.52 -19.75
CA ILE A 307 -10.04 -4.76 -20.18
C ILE A 307 -10.76 -5.98 -19.61
N PHE A 308 -11.04 -6.01 -18.30
CA PHE A 308 -11.73 -7.14 -17.67
C PHE A 308 -13.19 -7.32 -18.11
N GLN A 309 -13.84 -6.25 -18.59
CA GLN A 309 -15.15 -6.35 -19.22
C GLN A 309 -15.05 -6.96 -20.62
N LEU A 310 -14.12 -6.47 -21.45
CA LEU A 310 -13.94 -6.93 -22.84
C LEU A 310 -13.31 -8.33 -22.94
N SER A 311 -12.50 -8.74 -21.96
CA SER A 311 -11.83 -10.05 -21.94
C SER A 311 -12.80 -11.23 -21.84
N GLY A 312 -14.01 -11.01 -21.30
CA GLY A 312 -15.04 -12.04 -21.24
C GLY A 312 -15.49 -12.54 -22.62
N GLU A 313 -15.44 -11.69 -23.64
CA GLU A 313 -15.77 -12.02 -25.03
C GLU A 313 -14.52 -12.29 -25.88
N LYS A 314 -13.44 -11.53 -25.65
CA LYS A 314 -12.27 -11.45 -26.54
C LYS A 314 -11.06 -12.26 -26.10
N GLY A 315 -11.02 -12.70 -24.84
CA GLY A 315 -9.82 -13.21 -24.17
C GLY A 315 -8.82 -12.10 -23.83
N MET A 316 -7.88 -12.38 -22.93
CA MET A 316 -6.85 -11.41 -22.53
C MET A 316 -5.75 -11.23 -23.56
N ALA A 317 -5.52 -12.25 -24.40
CA ALA A 317 -4.49 -12.21 -25.44
C ALA A 317 -4.60 -11.00 -26.39
N GLN A 318 -5.79 -10.40 -26.57
CA GLN A 318 -5.97 -9.22 -27.43
C GLN A 318 -5.46 -7.90 -26.81
N PHE A 319 -5.24 -7.84 -25.49
CA PHE A 319 -4.74 -6.64 -24.80
C PHE A 319 -3.22 -6.68 -24.56
N VAL A 320 -2.58 -7.77 -24.99
CA VAL A 320 -1.13 -7.98 -24.96
C VAL A 320 -0.59 -7.76 -26.36
N TYR A 321 0.14 -6.67 -26.55
CA TYR A 321 0.84 -6.35 -27.79
C TYR A 321 1.98 -5.39 -27.49
N GLU A 322 3.07 -5.51 -28.24
CA GLU A 322 4.15 -4.52 -28.18
C GLU A 322 3.62 -3.17 -28.71
N THR A 323 3.46 -2.20 -27.80
CA THR A 323 3.26 -0.81 -28.20
C THR A 323 4.54 -0.33 -28.88
N GLY A 324 4.45 -0.01 -30.18
CA GLY A 324 5.58 0.51 -30.94
C GLY A 324 6.16 1.73 -30.22
N ARG A 325 7.46 1.69 -29.89
CA ARG A 325 8.11 2.83 -29.23
C ARG A 325 7.91 4.08 -30.08
N PRO A 326 7.43 5.21 -29.53
CA PRO A 326 7.34 6.45 -30.28
C PRO A 326 8.73 6.80 -30.84
N HIS A 327 8.86 6.81 -32.17
CA HIS A 327 10.07 7.26 -32.83
C HIS A 327 10.16 8.78 -32.68
N MET A 328 10.82 9.24 -31.63
CA MET A 328 11.17 10.65 -31.48
C MET A 328 12.33 10.97 -32.42
N ASN A 329 12.13 11.96 -33.29
CA ASN A 329 13.21 12.57 -34.04
C ASN A 329 14.10 13.42 -33.09
N GLU A 330 15.27 13.86 -33.57
CA GLU A 330 16.25 14.61 -32.76
C GLU A 330 15.65 15.92 -32.19
N ALA A 331 14.75 16.57 -32.93
CA ALA A 331 14.06 17.77 -32.46
C ALA A 331 13.07 17.49 -31.32
N ALA A 332 12.35 16.36 -31.36
CA ALA A 332 11.43 15.94 -30.30
C ALA A 332 12.19 15.57 -29.00
N LEU A 333 13.36 14.93 -29.12
CA LEU A 333 14.23 14.65 -27.97
C LEU A 333 14.76 15.92 -27.32
N LEU A 334 15.09 16.95 -28.11
CA LEU A 334 15.55 18.25 -27.61
C LEU A 334 14.42 19.12 -27.02
N ALA A 335 13.21 19.03 -27.57
CA ALA A 335 12.05 19.80 -27.11
C ALA A 335 11.40 19.23 -25.83
N GLY A 336 11.59 17.93 -25.54
CA GLY A 336 10.87 17.23 -24.47
C GLY A 336 9.39 16.98 -24.78
N THR A 337 8.92 17.40 -25.96
CA THR A 337 7.58 17.19 -26.52
C THR A 337 7.69 16.50 -27.88
N ASN A 338 6.60 15.94 -28.40
CA ASN A 338 6.59 15.35 -29.73
C ASN A 338 5.82 16.26 -30.71
N PRO A 339 6.47 17.26 -31.33
CA PRO A 339 5.79 18.28 -32.13
C PRO A 339 5.08 17.71 -33.37
N GLU A 340 5.49 16.55 -33.89
CA GLU A 340 4.79 15.89 -35.00
C GLU A 340 3.45 15.27 -34.55
N VAL A 341 3.44 14.64 -33.36
CA VAL A 341 2.20 14.09 -32.76
C VAL A 341 1.27 15.21 -32.32
N GLU A 342 1.79 16.24 -31.63
CA GLU A 342 1.00 17.41 -31.22
C GLU A 342 0.43 18.18 -32.43
N ALA A 343 1.19 18.33 -33.52
CA ALA A 343 0.68 18.94 -34.74
C ALA A 343 -0.38 18.07 -35.45
N ALA A 344 -0.21 16.73 -35.44
CA ALA A 344 -1.19 15.80 -35.97
C ALA A 344 -2.49 15.80 -35.15
N GLU A 345 -2.39 15.78 -33.82
CA GLU A 345 -3.53 15.87 -32.90
C GLU A 345 -4.25 17.22 -33.03
N ALA A 346 -3.52 18.34 -33.07
CA ALA A 346 -4.10 19.66 -33.32
C ALA A 346 -4.77 19.74 -34.70
N ALA A 347 -4.24 19.08 -35.73
CA ALA A 347 -4.87 18.99 -37.04
C ALA A 347 -6.13 18.09 -37.05
N GLN A 348 -6.18 17.03 -36.24
CA GLN A 348 -7.37 16.20 -36.03
C GLN A 348 -8.47 16.94 -35.25
N GLN A 349 -8.10 17.65 -34.17
CA GLN A 349 -9.00 18.51 -33.39
C GLN A 349 -9.60 19.62 -34.26
N ARG A 350 -8.79 20.30 -35.09
CA ARG A 350 -9.28 21.29 -36.09
C ARG A 350 -10.23 20.69 -37.13
N ARG A 351 -10.20 19.37 -37.34
CA ARG A 351 -11.12 18.62 -38.22
C ARG A 351 -12.32 18.03 -37.48
N GLY A 352 -12.51 18.35 -36.19
CA GLY A 352 -13.61 17.85 -35.36
C GLY A 352 -13.56 16.33 -35.10
N ARG A 353 -12.43 15.67 -35.39
CA ARG A 353 -12.27 14.24 -35.19
C ARG A 353 -11.70 14.03 -33.78
N ALA A 354 -12.42 13.31 -32.94
CA ALA A 354 -11.93 12.93 -31.61
C ALA A 354 -10.59 12.16 -31.76
N PRO A 355 -9.62 12.35 -30.86
CA PRO A 355 -8.36 11.62 -30.92
C PRO A 355 -8.64 10.11 -30.88
N GLU A 356 -7.93 9.37 -31.72
CA GLU A 356 -8.11 7.93 -31.87
C GLU A 356 -7.67 7.24 -30.57
N LYS A 357 -8.64 6.86 -29.73
CA LYS A 357 -8.36 6.24 -28.43
C LYS A 357 -7.59 4.94 -28.69
N GLN A 358 -6.34 4.89 -28.21
CA GLN A 358 -5.50 3.70 -28.33
C GLN A 358 -6.26 2.46 -27.82
N PRO A 359 -6.15 1.31 -28.50
CA PRO A 359 -6.82 0.10 -28.06
C PRO A 359 -6.38 -0.25 -26.62
N PRO A 360 -7.25 -0.84 -25.78
CA PRO A 360 -6.89 -1.13 -24.40
C PRO A 360 -5.68 -2.06 -24.34
N HIS A 361 -4.71 -1.71 -23.50
CA HIS A 361 -3.47 -2.45 -23.33
C HIS A 361 -3.31 -2.86 -21.85
N ASP A 362 -2.87 -4.09 -21.61
CA ASP A 362 -2.57 -4.59 -20.27
C ASP A 362 -1.04 -4.61 -20.03
N PRO A 363 -0.45 -3.51 -19.52
CA PRO A 363 1.00 -3.43 -19.32
C PRO A 363 1.50 -4.41 -18.26
N VAL A 364 0.64 -4.83 -17.32
CA VAL A 364 0.99 -5.75 -16.23
C VAL A 364 1.10 -7.18 -16.78
N LEU A 365 0.12 -7.60 -17.59
CA LEU A 365 0.14 -8.90 -18.26
C LEU A 365 1.22 -8.97 -19.34
N GLN A 366 1.40 -7.90 -20.14
CA GLN A 366 2.51 -7.77 -21.08
C GLN A 366 3.85 -7.99 -20.37
N ARG A 367 4.09 -7.27 -19.26
CA ARG A 367 5.37 -7.37 -18.54
C ARG A 367 5.62 -8.77 -17.96
N ALA A 368 4.58 -9.49 -17.52
CA ALA A 368 4.72 -10.88 -17.10
C ALA A 368 5.15 -11.80 -18.26
N LEU A 369 4.61 -11.60 -19.46
CA LEU A 369 4.96 -12.34 -20.66
C LEU A 369 6.38 -11.99 -21.16
N ASP A 370 6.79 -10.72 -21.09
CA ASP A 370 8.16 -10.29 -21.41
C ASP A 370 9.18 -11.06 -20.54
N VAL A 371 8.91 -11.17 -19.23
CA VAL A 371 9.80 -11.85 -18.26
C VAL A 371 9.81 -13.37 -18.48
N ILE A 372 8.66 -14.00 -18.70
CA ILE A 372 8.59 -15.44 -19.01
C ILE A 372 9.37 -15.75 -20.29
N THR A 373 9.16 -14.96 -21.35
CA THR A 373 9.85 -15.12 -22.64
C THR A 373 11.37 -14.95 -22.47
N SER A 374 11.79 -13.96 -21.69
CA SER A 374 13.21 -13.73 -21.36
C SER A 374 13.84 -14.90 -20.60
N LEU A 375 13.12 -15.48 -19.64
CA LEU A 375 13.57 -16.66 -18.89
C LEU A 375 13.70 -17.89 -19.81
N GLU A 376 12.73 -18.12 -20.69
CA GLU A 376 12.80 -19.21 -21.68
C GLU A 376 13.98 -19.07 -22.64
N VAL A 377 14.27 -17.85 -23.13
CA VAL A 377 15.41 -17.58 -24.01
C VAL A 377 16.74 -17.82 -23.27
N TYR A 378 16.81 -17.46 -21.98
CA TYR A 378 18.01 -17.69 -21.17
C TYR A 378 18.23 -19.17 -20.84
N GLN A 379 17.17 -19.92 -20.53
CA GLN A 379 17.24 -21.36 -20.22
C GLN A 379 17.53 -22.26 -21.43
N LYS A 380 17.36 -21.75 -22.66
CA LYS A 380 17.67 -22.44 -23.92
C LYS A 380 19.12 -22.20 -24.40
N ARG A 381 19.90 -21.39 -23.67
CA ARG A 381 21.33 -21.13 -23.90
C ARG A 381 22.19 -21.89 -22.90
#